data_AF-A0A7E4VQY7-F1
#
_entry.id   AF-A0A7E4VQY7-F1
#
_cell.length_a   1.000
_cell.length_b   1.000
_cell.length_c   1.000
_cell.angle_alpha   90.00
_cell.angle_beta   90.00
_cell.angle_gamma   90.00
#
_symmetry.space_group_name_H-M   'P 1'
#
loop_
_entity.id
_entity.type
_entity.pdbx_description
1 polymer ?
#
loop_
_entity_poly.entity_id
_entity_poly.type
_entity_poly.pdbx_seq_one_letter_code
_entity_poly.pdbx_strand_id
1 'polypeptide(L)'
;MLDVFKTPKTTIECRSADSPILKSEAKLSVGGASGRSSPYSPPSPSAIVFGRRLTAIYRPDTLFFGENYRCCCDLIHIVNAGYTVAILDGLKLIIELAFFSSLVGYFDTFHVAHLTWALVAFVAAGFGFWQERFFLFWPILALKATKMSFTLISMIIILCFSLVYRPWLYRLIKWAYPRVEHPISFGIGLSILLLVILAIDAIVFDVIYRLQTYYRRKAMAIYFMERREILRILA
;
A
#
# COMPACT_ATOMS: atom_id res chain seq x y z
N MET A 1 -34.36 3.23 -1.64
CA MET A 1 -33.41 2.23 -2.15
C MET A 1 -32.01 2.85 -2.25
N LEU A 2 -31.56 3.46 -1.16
CA LEU A 2 -30.28 4.14 -0.98
C LEU A 2 -30.19 4.37 0.54
N ASP A 3 -29.47 3.49 1.22
CA ASP A 3 -28.82 3.73 2.50
C ASP A 3 -28.21 2.39 2.95
N VAL A 4 -27.14 2.46 3.75
CA VAL A 4 -26.38 1.35 4.33
C VAL A 4 -25.12 0.95 3.54
N PHE A 5 -24.12 1.84 3.53
CA PHE A 5 -22.73 1.43 3.70
C PHE A 5 -21.97 2.52 4.48
N LYS A 6 -22.24 2.56 5.80
CA LYS A 6 -21.40 3.27 6.76
C LYS A 6 -20.33 2.28 7.22
N THR A 7 -19.14 2.33 6.63
CA THR A 7 -17.99 1.55 7.11
C THR A 7 -17.47 2.18 8.41
N PRO A 8 -17.26 1.40 9.49
CA PRO A 8 -16.64 1.93 10.69
C PRO A 8 -15.16 2.20 10.43
N LYS A 9 -14.70 3.44 10.72
CA LYS A 9 -13.28 3.76 10.84
C LYS A 9 -12.71 3.06 12.07
N THR A 10 -12.05 1.93 11.87
CA THR A 10 -11.22 1.29 12.90
C THR A 10 -9.77 1.66 12.66
N THR A 11 -9.26 2.59 13.44
CA THR A 11 -7.81 2.79 13.63
C THR A 11 -7.32 1.63 14.49
N ILE A 12 -6.71 0.62 13.86
CA ILE A 12 -6.10 -0.50 14.58
C ILE A 12 -4.62 -0.14 14.75
N GLU A 13 -4.23 0.25 15.97
CA GLU A 13 -2.84 0.19 16.39
C GLU A 13 -2.41 -1.27 16.42
N CYS A 14 -1.36 -1.62 15.67
CA CYS A 14 -0.71 -2.92 15.77
C CYS A 14 0.06 -2.97 17.10
N ARG A 15 -0.65 -3.25 18.20
CA ARG A 15 -0.02 -3.53 19.50
C ARG A 15 0.55 -4.94 19.48
N SER A 16 1.87 -5.01 19.68
CA SER A 16 2.61 -6.21 20.05
C SER A 16 1.86 -7.02 21.11
N ALA A 17 1.61 -8.29 20.81
CA ALA A 17 0.89 -9.22 21.67
C ALA A 17 1.73 -9.65 22.87
N ASP A 18 1.83 -8.79 23.87
CA ASP A 18 2.20 -9.15 25.24
C ASP A 18 1.28 -8.40 26.21
N SER A 19 0.04 -8.86 26.38
CA SER A 19 -0.80 -8.38 27.49
C SER A 19 -1.61 -9.52 28.14
N PRO A 20 -1.54 -9.67 29.48
CA PRO A 20 -2.14 -10.78 30.23
C PRO A 20 -3.66 -10.71 30.42
N ILE A 21 -4.35 -9.77 29.76
CA ILE A 21 -5.78 -9.50 29.96
C ILE A 21 -6.68 -10.63 29.40
N LEU A 22 -6.17 -11.41 28.42
CA LEU A 22 -6.87 -12.59 27.90
C LEU A 22 -6.87 -13.81 28.84
N LYS A 23 -6.10 -13.80 29.94
CA LYS A 23 -6.10 -14.91 30.91
C LYS A 23 -7.12 -14.74 32.04
N SER A 24 -7.67 -13.54 32.26
CA SER A 24 -8.65 -13.32 33.34
C SER A 24 -10.09 -13.59 32.92
N GLU A 25 -10.46 -13.41 31.65
CA GLU A 25 -11.83 -13.70 31.18
C GLU A 25 -12.14 -15.21 31.07
N ALA A 26 -11.12 -16.07 31.03
CA ALA A 26 -11.29 -17.52 31.02
C ALA A 26 -11.61 -18.11 32.42
N LYS A 27 -11.50 -17.34 33.50
CA LYS A 27 -11.68 -17.83 34.88
C LYS A 27 -12.99 -17.44 35.56
N LEU A 28 -13.86 -16.67 34.90
CA LEU A 28 -15.05 -16.08 35.54
C LEU A 28 -16.41 -16.63 35.08
N SER A 29 -16.48 -17.70 34.27
CA SER A 29 -17.76 -18.25 33.77
C SER A 29 -18.17 -19.62 34.34
N VAL A 30 -17.50 -20.13 35.39
CA VAL A 30 -17.80 -21.47 35.98
C VAL A 30 -18.82 -21.41 37.14
N GLY A 31 -19.33 -20.23 37.49
CA GLY A 31 -20.26 -20.07 38.62
C GLY A 31 -21.69 -19.76 38.20
N GLY A 32 -22.51 -20.79 37.95
CA GLY A 32 -23.97 -20.66 38.11
C GLY A 32 -24.82 -21.21 36.97
N ALA A 33 -25.46 -22.35 37.22
CA ALA A 33 -26.89 -22.58 36.98
C ALA A 33 -27.21 -24.06 37.27
N SER A 34 -27.61 -24.34 38.51
CA SER A 34 -28.36 -25.54 38.89
C SER A 34 -29.85 -25.18 38.92
N GLY A 35 -30.70 -25.93 38.19
CA GLY A 35 -32.13 -26.05 38.49
C GLY A 35 -33.15 -25.73 37.39
N ARG A 36 -33.97 -26.76 37.05
CA ARG A 36 -35.37 -26.76 36.53
C ARG A 36 -35.69 -26.70 35.01
N SER A 37 -35.93 -27.91 34.47
CA SER A 37 -37.12 -28.42 33.73
C SER A 37 -37.85 -27.59 32.64
N SER A 38 -37.77 -28.03 31.36
CA SER A 38 -38.88 -28.16 30.36
C SER A 38 -38.37 -28.78 29.03
N PRO A 39 -39.18 -29.48 28.20
CA PRO A 39 -38.71 -30.38 27.15
C PRO A 39 -38.67 -29.69 25.78
N TYR A 40 -37.52 -29.14 25.43
CA TYR A 40 -37.09 -29.02 24.03
C TYR A 40 -35.68 -29.56 24.00
N SER A 41 -35.47 -30.62 23.22
CA SER A 41 -34.18 -31.27 23.03
C SER A 41 -33.13 -30.18 22.76
N PRO A 42 -32.16 -29.95 23.65
CA PRO A 42 -31.13 -28.96 23.40
C PRO A 42 -30.34 -29.40 22.16
N PRO A 43 -29.99 -28.48 21.24
CA PRO A 43 -29.06 -28.83 20.17
C PRO A 43 -27.80 -29.43 20.82
N SER A 44 -27.32 -30.54 20.26
CA SER A 44 -26.20 -31.27 20.83
C SER A 44 -25.03 -30.32 21.15
N PRO A 45 -24.24 -30.58 22.21
CA PRO A 45 -23.06 -29.77 22.53
C PRO A 45 -22.13 -29.62 21.32
N SER A 46 -22.12 -30.61 20.43
CA SER A 46 -21.42 -30.56 19.15
C SER A 46 -21.97 -29.53 18.19
N ALA A 47 -23.30 -29.32 18.09
CA ALA A 47 -23.93 -28.37 17.17
C ALA A 47 -23.78 -26.91 17.62
N ILE A 48 -23.78 -26.63 18.93
CA ILE A 48 -23.52 -25.27 19.45
C ILE A 48 -22.03 -24.92 19.38
N VAL A 49 -21.14 -25.89 19.61
CA VAL A 49 -19.69 -25.71 19.42
C VAL A 49 -19.34 -25.61 17.93
N PHE A 50 -20.02 -26.34 17.04
CA PHE A 50 -19.89 -26.18 15.59
C PHE A 50 -20.45 -24.85 15.11
N GLY A 51 -21.63 -24.43 15.60
CA GLY A 51 -22.23 -23.15 15.26
C GLY A 51 -21.38 -21.96 15.71
N ARG A 52 -20.87 -21.97 16.95
CA ARG A 52 -19.93 -20.93 17.44
C ARG A 52 -18.55 -21.00 16.78
N ARG A 53 -18.03 -22.20 16.45
CA ARG A 53 -16.80 -22.33 15.64
C ARG A 53 -17.02 -21.82 14.23
N LEU A 54 -18.16 -22.10 13.61
CA LEU A 54 -18.48 -21.63 12.26
C LEU A 54 -18.66 -20.11 12.24
N THR A 55 -19.34 -19.49 13.21
CA THR A 55 -19.44 -18.02 13.25
C THR A 55 -18.11 -17.33 13.61
N ALA A 56 -17.18 -18.02 14.29
CA ALA A 56 -15.82 -17.52 14.50
C ALA A 56 -14.89 -17.76 13.30
N ILE A 57 -15.17 -18.79 12.47
CA ILE A 57 -14.49 -19.07 11.21
C ILE A 57 -15.05 -18.18 10.07
N TYR A 58 -16.30 -17.74 10.17
CA TYR A 58 -17.01 -16.89 9.21
C TYR A 58 -16.91 -15.39 9.55
N ARG A 59 -15.77 -14.96 10.11
CA ARG A 59 -15.32 -13.59 9.97
C ARG A 59 -14.15 -13.59 8.99
N PRO A 60 -14.42 -13.48 7.68
CA PRO A 60 -13.38 -13.62 6.65
C PRO A 60 -12.26 -12.56 6.77
N ASP A 61 -12.49 -11.51 7.55
CA ASP A 61 -11.59 -10.36 7.65
C ASP A 61 -10.53 -10.52 8.76
N THR A 62 -10.79 -11.32 9.81
CA THR A 62 -9.93 -11.29 11.02
C THR A 62 -8.92 -12.43 11.13
N LEU A 63 -9.13 -13.59 10.49
CA LEU A 63 -8.29 -14.78 10.71
C LEU A 63 -7.35 -15.19 9.55
N PHE A 64 -7.54 -14.67 8.33
CA PHE A 64 -7.01 -15.39 7.15
C PHE A 64 -5.54 -15.16 6.77
N PHE A 65 -4.87 -14.14 7.32
CA PHE A 65 -3.44 -13.93 7.10
C PHE A 65 -2.83 -13.43 8.40
N GLY A 66 -1.92 -14.22 9.00
CA GLY A 66 -1.26 -13.93 10.26
C GLY A 66 -0.70 -12.50 10.33
N GLU A 67 -0.54 -12.00 11.55
CA GLU A 67 -0.25 -10.58 11.87
C GLU A 67 0.96 -10.01 11.09
N ASN A 68 1.98 -10.82 10.82
CA ASN A 68 3.19 -10.39 10.09
C ASN A 68 2.95 -10.04 8.61
N TYR A 69 1.89 -10.56 7.98
CA TYR A 69 1.58 -10.25 6.57
C TYR A 69 0.76 -8.97 6.41
N ARG A 70 0.33 -8.38 7.52
CA ARG A 70 -0.57 -7.24 7.53
C ARG A 70 0.18 -5.92 7.62
N CYS A 71 1.44 -5.88 8.03
CA CYS A 71 2.10 -4.63 8.36
C CYS A 71 3.14 -4.18 7.33
N CYS A 72 3.12 -2.89 6.99
CA CYS A 72 4.25 -2.17 6.44
C CYS A 72 5.15 -1.74 7.60
N CYS A 73 6.41 -2.18 7.59
CA CYS A 73 7.39 -1.89 8.64
C CYS A 73 6.89 -2.22 10.06
N ASP A 74 6.05 -3.26 10.21
CA ASP A 74 5.44 -3.68 11.48
C ASP A 74 4.57 -2.62 12.19
N LEU A 75 4.28 -1.49 11.53
CA LEU A 75 3.62 -0.33 12.13
C LEU A 75 2.19 -0.10 11.61
N ILE A 76 1.96 -0.26 10.30
CA ILE A 76 0.70 0.14 9.65
C ILE A 76 0.16 -0.97 8.76
N HIS A 77 -1.14 -1.20 8.78
CA HIS A 77 -1.78 -2.16 7.88
C HIS A 77 -1.45 -1.86 6.41
N ILE A 78 -1.02 -2.85 5.61
CA ILE A 78 -0.52 -2.67 4.24
C ILE A 78 -1.55 -2.00 3.33
N VAL A 79 -2.84 -2.25 3.56
CA VAL A 79 -3.93 -1.59 2.83
C VAL A 79 -4.04 -0.11 3.19
N ASN A 80 -3.88 0.24 4.48
CA ASN A 80 -3.85 1.65 4.90
C ASN A 80 -2.61 2.37 4.36
N ALA A 81 -1.45 1.71 4.38
CA ALA A 81 -0.24 2.21 3.74
C ALA A 81 -0.44 2.45 2.23
N GLY A 82 -1.12 1.53 1.55
CA GLY A 82 -1.53 1.66 0.16
C GLY A 82 -2.41 2.90 -0.09
N TYR A 83 -3.42 3.14 0.75
CA TYR A 83 -4.27 4.35 0.65
C TYR A 83 -3.47 5.63 0.87
N THR A 84 -2.58 5.67 1.86
CA THR A 84 -1.74 6.84 2.09
C THR A 84 -0.82 7.12 0.91
N VAL A 85 -0.22 6.08 0.32
CA VAL A 85 0.62 6.20 -0.89
C VAL A 85 -0.20 6.71 -2.07
N ALA A 86 -1.41 6.18 -2.29
CA ALA A 86 -2.28 6.64 -3.37
C ALA A 86 -2.66 8.12 -3.19
N ILE A 87 -3.00 8.56 -1.97
CA ILE A 87 -3.30 9.96 -1.69
C ILE A 87 -2.08 10.85 -1.95
N LEU A 88 -0.90 10.44 -1.50
CA LEU A 88 0.35 11.19 -1.73
C LEU A 88 0.69 11.30 -3.22
N ASP A 89 0.53 10.22 -3.99
CA ASP A 89 0.74 10.23 -5.44
C ASP A 89 -0.29 11.10 -6.17
N GLY A 90 -1.55 11.09 -5.73
CA GLY A 90 -2.58 11.97 -6.25
C GLY A 90 -2.28 13.45 -5.96
N LEU A 91 -1.87 13.77 -4.74
CA LEU A 91 -1.47 15.12 -4.35
C LEU A 91 -0.25 15.60 -5.16
N LYS A 92 0.74 14.73 -5.35
CA LYS A 92 1.91 15.02 -6.21
C LYS A 92 1.47 15.37 -7.63
N LEU A 93 0.55 14.60 -8.22
CA LEU A 93 0.04 14.84 -9.58
C LEU A 93 -0.70 16.19 -9.68
N ILE A 94 -1.49 16.54 -8.66
CA ILE A 94 -2.18 17.85 -8.59
C ILE A 94 -1.17 18.99 -8.49
N ILE A 95 -0.14 18.86 -7.65
CA ILE A 95 0.92 19.86 -7.50
C ILE A 95 1.69 20.02 -8.81
N GLU A 96 2.07 18.91 -9.47
CA GLU A 96 2.72 18.95 -10.79
C GLU A 96 1.82 19.69 -11.80
N LEU A 97 0.54 19.35 -11.89
CA LEU A 97 -0.41 20.00 -12.79
C LEU A 97 -0.56 21.50 -12.51
N ALA A 98 -0.72 21.89 -11.25
CA ALA A 98 -0.88 23.29 -10.85
C ALA A 98 0.39 24.11 -11.10
N PHE A 99 1.56 23.54 -10.81
CA PHE A 99 2.86 24.17 -11.06
C PHE A 99 3.07 24.43 -12.56
N PHE A 100 2.82 23.43 -13.40
CA PHE A 100 2.96 23.59 -14.85
C PHE A 100 1.95 24.57 -15.45
N SER A 101 0.70 24.53 -14.96
CA SER A 101 -0.34 25.45 -15.41
C SER A 101 -0.07 26.91 -15.04
N SER A 102 0.65 27.18 -13.94
CA SER A 102 0.83 28.53 -13.40
C SER A 102 2.16 29.19 -13.79
N LEU A 103 3.24 28.42 -13.90
CA LEU A 103 4.59 28.99 -14.02
C LEU A 103 5.18 28.98 -15.43
N VAL A 104 4.74 28.07 -16.30
CA VAL A 104 5.56 27.76 -17.49
C VAL A 104 4.89 28.16 -18.80
N GLY A 105 3.55 28.18 -18.93
CA GLY A 105 2.88 28.54 -20.19
C GLY A 105 3.31 27.73 -21.43
N TYR A 106 4.20 26.76 -21.24
CA TYR A 106 4.91 25.98 -22.25
C TYR A 106 4.65 24.52 -21.92
N PHE A 107 3.67 23.95 -22.60
CA PHE A 107 3.41 22.52 -22.59
C PHE A 107 4.34 21.84 -23.59
N ASP A 108 5.45 21.31 -23.08
CA ASP A 108 6.28 20.41 -23.88
C ASP A 108 5.54 19.07 -24.07
N THR A 109 5.63 18.49 -25.26
CA THR A 109 4.99 17.23 -25.65
C THR A 109 5.37 16.10 -24.69
N PHE A 110 6.62 16.07 -24.23
CA PHE A 110 7.09 15.09 -23.25
C PHE A 110 6.39 15.21 -21.90
N HIS A 111 6.09 16.43 -21.45
CA HIS A 111 5.41 16.66 -20.18
C HIS A 111 3.95 16.27 -20.25
N VAL A 112 3.27 16.59 -21.37
CA VAL A 112 1.89 16.15 -21.61
C VAL A 112 1.81 14.62 -21.66
N ALA A 113 2.76 13.96 -22.34
CA ALA A 113 2.83 12.50 -22.39
C ALA A 113 3.08 11.88 -21.00
N HIS A 114 3.98 12.45 -20.20
CA HIS A 114 4.22 11.98 -18.83
C HIS A 114 2.98 12.16 -17.94
N LEU A 115 2.33 13.32 -17.99
CA LEU A 115 1.14 13.62 -17.19
C LEU A 115 -0.04 12.70 -17.57
N THR A 116 -0.27 12.48 -18.87
CA THR A 116 -1.33 11.59 -19.35
C THR A 116 -1.08 10.15 -18.92
N TRP A 117 0.15 9.64 -19.06
CA TRP A 117 0.50 8.31 -18.56
C TRP A 117 0.36 8.18 -17.04
N ALA A 118 0.78 9.20 -16.28
CA ALA A 118 0.63 9.23 -14.83
C ALA A 118 -0.84 9.22 -14.41
N LEU A 119 -1.70 9.99 -15.09
CA LEU A 119 -3.14 10.03 -14.85
C LEU A 119 -3.79 8.67 -15.14
N VAL A 120 -3.45 8.03 -16.26
CA VAL A 120 -3.97 6.69 -16.60
C VAL A 120 -3.55 5.66 -15.56
N ALA A 121 -2.29 5.67 -15.14
CA ALA A 121 -1.81 4.77 -14.09
C ALA A 121 -2.49 5.01 -12.75
N PHE A 122 -2.76 6.27 -12.40
CA PHE A 122 -3.46 6.66 -11.18
C PHE A 122 -4.94 6.20 -11.20
N VAL A 123 -5.64 6.44 -12.30
CA VAL A 123 -7.04 6.00 -12.47
C VAL A 123 -7.12 4.48 -12.43
N ALA A 124 -6.22 3.77 -13.12
CA ALA A 124 -6.15 2.31 -13.06
C ALA A 124 -5.91 1.80 -11.63
N ALA A 125 -4.99 2.41 -10.89
CA ALA A 125 -4.75 2.07 -9.48
C ALA A 125 -5.99 2.34 -8.62
N GLY A 126 -6.70 3.46 -8.82
CA GLY A 126 -7.96 3.77 -8.14
C GLY A 126 -9.04 2.71 -8.36
N PHE A 127 -9.24 2.27 -9.62
CA PHE A 127 -10.11 1.14 -9.92
C PHE A 127 -9.60 -0.17 -9.31
N GLY A 128 -8.28 -0.37 -9.25
CA GLY A 128 -7.65 -1.50 -8.57
C GLY A 128 -7.96 -1.58 -7.10
N PHE A 129 -7.93 -0.44 -6.39
CA PHE A 129 -8.34 -0.33 -4.99
C PHE A 129 -9.85 -0.58 -4.82
N TRP A 130 -10.68 -0.03 -5.70
CA TRP A 130 -12.13 -0.18 -5.61
C TRP A 130 -12.60 -1.62 -5.84
N GLN A 131 -12.03 -2.30 -6.84
CA GLN A 131 -12.41 -3.67 -7.21
C GLN A 131 -11.54 -4.75 -6.56
N GLU A 132 -10.55 -4.36 -5.75
CA GLU A 132 -9.54 -5.26 -5.16
C GLU A 132 -8.81 -6.15 -6.19
N ARG A 133 -8.66 -5.67 -7.43
CA ARG A 133 -8.05 -6.45 -8.53
C ARG A 133 -6.57 -6.16 -8.65
N PHE A 134 -5.75 -7.17 -8.32
CA PHE A 134 -4.27 -7.08 -8.33
C PHE A 134 -3.67 -6.73 -9.72
N PHE A 135 -4.35 -7.05 -10.82
CA PHE A 135 -3.84 -6.78 -12.17
C PHE A 135 -3.79 -5.28 -12.50
N LEU A 136 -4.70 -4.48 -11.94
CA LEU A 136 -4.80 -3.04 -12.21
C LEU A 136 -3.66 -2.22 -11.56
N PHE A 137 -2.83 -2.85 -10.73
CA PHE A 137 -1.64 -2.22 -10.12
C PHE A 137 -0.39 -2.27 -11.03
N TRP A 138 -0.42 -3.00 -12.14
CA TRP A 138 0.73 -3.09 -13.05
C TRP A 138 1.15 -1.74 -13.66
N PRO A 139 0.24 -0.89 -14.16
CA PRO A 139 0.61 0.40 -14.76
C PRO A 139 1.31 1.33 -13.76
N ILE A 140 0.86 1.36 -12.50
CA ILE A 140 1.47 2.21 -11.47
C ILE A 140 2.84 1.68 -11.04
N LEU A 141 3.01 0.35 -10.94
CA LEU A 141 4.31 -0.27 -10.67
C LEU A 141 5.30 0.00 -11.81
N ALA A 142 4.87 -0.16 -13.06
CA ALA A 142 5.71 0.13 -14.22
C ALA A 142 6.14 1.60 -14.24
N LEU A 143 5.20 2.53 -14.01
CA LEU A 143 5.50 3.96 -13.94
C LEU A 143 6.51 4.29 -12.83
N LYS A 144 6.35 3.73 -11.64
CA LYS A 144 7.29 3.93 -10.53
C LYS A 144 8.67 3.34 -10.82
N ALA A 145 8.73 2.15 -11.43
CA ALA A 145 9.98 1.54 -11.86
C ALA A 145 10.72 2.43 -12.88
N THR A 146 10.01 2.96 -13.89
CA THR A 146 10.61 3.87 -14.87
C THR A 146 11.13 5.15 -14.22
N LYS A 147 10.40 5.74 -13.27
CA LYS A 147 10.85 6.91 -12.50
C LYS A 147 12.13 6.60 -11.72
N MET A 148 12.18 5.48 -11.00
CA MET A 148 13.36 5.05 -10.26
C MET A 148 14.57 4.86 -11.19
N SER A 149 14.39 4.21 -12.34
CA SER A 149 15.47 4.03 -13.33
C SER A 149 15.99 5.38 -13.84
N PHE A 150 15.10 6.31 -14.16
CA PHE A 150 15.50 7.65 -14.63
C PHE A 150 16.24 8.44 -13.54
N THR A 151 15.78 8.38 -12.29
CA THR A 151 16.47 9.03 -11.17
C THR A 151 17.85 8.44 -10.92
N LEU A 152 17.99 7.13 -11.03
CA LEU A 152 19.27 6.44 -10.86
C LEU A 152 20.26 6.81 -11.98
N ILE A 153 19.81 6.81 -13.24
CA ILE A 153 20.62 7.24 -14.37
C ILE A 153 21.04 8.71 -14.21
N SER A 154 20.10 9.58 -13.84
CA SER A 154 20.38 11.00 -13.61
C SER A 154 21.40 11.21 -12.50
N MET A 155 21.26 10.48 -11.38
CA MET A 155 22.19 10.52 -10.26
C MET A 155 23.61 10.11 -10.69
N ILE A 156 23.75 9.02 -11.46
CA ILE A 156 25.06 8.57 -11.99
C ILE A 156 25.66 9.64 -12.88
N ILE A 157 24.88 10.20 -13.81
CA ILE A 157 25.33 11.25 -14.73
C ILE A 157 25.85 12.47 -13.94
N ILE A 158 25.08 12.95 -12.96
CA ILE A 158 25.46 14.10 -12.13
C ILE A 158 26.69 13.80 -11.27
N LEU A 159 26.79 12.58 -10.73
CA LEU A 159 27.95 12.18 -9.92
C LEU A 159 29.22 12.09 -10.78
N CYS A 160 29.14 11.45 -11.95
CA CYS A 160 30.24 11.39 -12.92
C CYS A 160 30.69 12.81 -13.33
N PHE A 161 29.72 13.70 -13.55
CA PHE A 161 29.98 15.10 -13.87
C PHE A 161 30.60 15.90 -12.71
N SER A 162 30.22 15.60 -11.48
CA SER A 162 30.75 16.28 -10.29
C SER A 162 32.17 15.83 -9.95
N LEU A 163 32.51 14.57 -10.22
CA LEU A 163 33.83 13.99 -9.93
C LEU A 163 34.86 14.27 -11.03
N VAL A 164 34.44 14.32 -12.30
CA VAL A 164 35.34 14.60 -13.42
C VAL A 164 35.35 16.11 -13.69
N TYR A 165 36.25 16.85 -13.02
CA TYR A 165 36.45 18.27 -13.27
C TYR A 165 36.88 18.50 -14.73
N ARG A 166 35.94 18.88 -15.59
CA ARG A 166 36.24 19.26 -16.97
C ARG A 166 35.73 20.67 -17.28
N PRO A 167 36.55 21.53 -17.90
CA PRO A 167 36.23 22.94 -18.13
C PRO A 167 35.03 23.15 -19.08
N TRP A 168 34.78 22.24 -20.02
CA TRP A 168 33.58 22.28 -20.87
C TRP A 168 32.27 22.09 -20.08
N LEU A 169 32.36 21.45 -18.92
CA LEU A 169 31.22 21.02 -18.12
C LEU A 169 30.83 22.10 -17.13
N TYR A 170 31.85 22.75 -16.56
CA TYR A 170 31.69 24.00 -15.83
C TYR A 170 31.00 25.07 -16.67
N ARG A 171 31.27 25.14 -17.98
CA ARG A 171 30.55 26.04 -18.89
C ARG A 171 29.08 25.64 -19.07
N LEU A 172 28.77 24.35 -19.15
CA LEU A 172 27.42 23.81 -19.34
C LEU A 172 26.56 23.99 -18.07
N ILE A 173 27.04 23.46 -16.95
CA ILE A 173 27.16 24.13 -15.65
C ILE A 173 26.52 25.51 -15.48
N LYS A 174 27.40 26.49 -15.64
CA LYS A 174 27.18 27.92 -15.52
C LYS A 174 26.23 28.48 -16.57
N TRP A 175 26.09 27.83 -17.73
CA TRP A 175 25.09 28.19 -18.73
C TRP A 175 23.68 27.83 -18.24
N ALA A 176 23.48 26.63 -17.69
CA ALA A 176 22.20 26.19 -17.16
C ALA A 176 21.86 26.86 -15.82
N TYR A 177 22.86 27.10 -14.98
CA TYR A 177 22.70 27.71 -13.65
C TYR A 177 23.71 28.85 -13.45
N PRO A 178 23.46 30.04 -14.03
CA PRO A 178 24.40 31.16 -14.00
C PRO A 178 24.69 31.72 -12.59
N ARG A 179 23.85 31.40 -11.60
CA ARG A 179 23.98 31.86 -10.21
C ARG A 179 24.74 30.90 -9.29
N VAL A 180 25.23 29.76 -9.78
CA VAL A 180 25.92 28.77 -8.93
C VAL A 180 27.42 29.09 -8.86
N GLU A 181 27.87 29.57 -7.70
CA GLU A 181 29.27 29.94 -7.44
C GLU A 181 30.18 28.72 -7.21
N HIS A 182 29.64 27.65 -6.61
CA HIS A 182 30.38 26.43 -6.28
C HIS A 182 29.77 25.19 -6.98
N PRO A 183 30.28 24.81 -8.17
CA PRO A 183 29.68 23.74 -8.97
C PRO A 183 29.83 22.35 -8.34
N ILE A 184 30.91 22.12 -7.58
CA ILE A 184 31.21 20.82 -6.97
C ILE A 184 30.29 20.56 -5.77
N SER A 185 30.15 21.53 -4.86
CA SER A 185 29.25 21.40 -3.70
C SER A 185 27.79 21.35 -4.14
N PHE A 186 27.42 22.08 -5.19
CA PHE A 186 26.10 22.00 -5.79
C PHE A 186 25.82 20.62 -6.37
N GLY A 187 26.76 20.05 -7.13
CA GLY A 187 26.64 18.71 -7.71
C GLY A 187 26.49 17.62 -6.64
N ILE A 188 27.34 17.65 -5.61
CA ILE A 188 27.26 16.73 -4.46
C ILE A 188 25.93 16.88 -3.73
N GLY A 189 25.50 18.12 -3.44
CA GLY A 189 24.23 18.38 -2.76
C GLY A 189 23.03 17.87 -3.57
N LEU A 190 23.06 18.04 -4.89
CA LEU A 190 22.01 17.57 -5.79
C LEU A 190 22.00 16.04 -5.91
N SER A 191 23.16 15.39 -5.90
CA SER A 191 23.26 13.92 -5.82
C SER A 191 22.67 13.37 -4.51
N ILE A 192 22.92 14.02 -3.37
CA ILE A 192 22.32 13.63 -2.08
C ILE A 192 20.81 13.79 -2.12
N LEU A 193 20.30 14.89 -2.67
CA LEU A 193 18.86 15.11 -2.84
C LEU A 193 18.22 14.02 -3.71
N LEU A 194 18.85 13.67 -4.83
CA LEU A 194 18.38 12.59 -5.71
C LEU A 194 18.41 11.23 -5.02
N LEU A 195 19.38 10.97 -4.14
CA LEU A 195 19.44 9.74 -3.35
C LEU A 195 18.25 9.65 -2.38
N VAL A 196 17.89 10.76 -1.72
CA VAL A 196 16.71 10.81 -0.84
C VAL A 196 15.42 10.59 -1.64
N ILE A 197 15.28 11.22 -2.80
CA ILE A 197 14.13 11.02 -3.68
C ILE A 197 14.03 9.55 -4.12
N LEU A 198 15.15 8.94 -4.53
CA LEU A 198 15.21 7.54 -4.91
C LEU A 198 14.81 6.62 -3.76
N ALA A 199 15.26 6.90 -2.53
CA ALA A 199 14.88 6.13 -1.35
C ALA A 199 13.37 6.21 -1.07
N ILE A 200 12.78 7.40 -1.18
CA ILE A 200 11.33 7.60 -1.01
C ILE A 200 10.56 6.81 -2.08
N ASP A 201 10.96 6.94 -3.35
CA ASP A 201 10.30 6.23 -4.45
C ASP A 201 10.45 4.71 -4.33
N ALA A 202 11.58 4.21 -3.81
CA ALA A 202 11.79 2.79 -3.52
C ALA A 202 10.87 2.28 -2.40
N ILE A 203 10.67 3.05 -1.32
CA ILE A 203 9.72 2.70 -0.26
C ILE A 203 8.29 2.66 -0.82
N VAL A 204 7.91 3.67 -1.60
CA VAL A 204 6.59 3.70 -2.26
C VAL A 204 6.40 2.49 -3.17
N PHE A 205 7.42 2.14 -3.96
CA PHE A 205 7.39 0.97 -4.82
C PHE A 205 7.20 -0.33 -4.02
N ASP A 206 7.95 -0.53 -2.92
CA ASP A 206 7.82 -1.70 -2.06
C ASP A 206 6.40 -1.83 -1.48
N VAL A 207 5.82 -0.72 -1.00
CA VAL A 207 4.44 -0.71 -0.48
C VAL A 207 3.44 -1.15 -1.54
N ILE A 208 3.52 -0.60 -2.76
CA ILE A 208 2.60 -0.96 -3.85
C ILE A 208 2.80 -2.44 -4.24
N TYR A 209 4.03 -2.93 -4.30
CA TYR A 209 4.34 -4.31 -4.64
C TYR A 209 3.81 -5.31 -3.58
N ARG A 210 3.98 -4.98 -2.29
CA ARG A 210 3.42 -5.76 -1.19
C ARG A 210 1.90 -5.76 -1.20
N LEU A 211 1.28 -4.62 -1.48
CA LEU A 211 -0.17 -4.51 -1.63
C LEU A 211 -0.69 -5.38 -2.78
N GLN A 212 -0.02 -5.36 -3.93
CA GLN A 212 -0.37 -6.22 -5.07
C GLN A 212 -0.28 -7.71 -4.68
N THR A 213 0.81 -8.09 -4.01
CA THR A 213 1.01 -9.46 -3.53
C THR A 213 -0.07 -9.87 -2.53
N TYR A 214 -0.47 -8.95 -1.65
CA TYR A 214 -1.54 -9.16 -0.69
C TYR A 214 -2.87 -9.45 -1.39
N TYR A 215 -3.31 -8.62 -2.35
CA TYR A 215 -4.54 -8.87 -3.10
C TYR A 215 -4.50 -10.18 -3.90
N ARG A 216 -3.34 -10.52 -4.48
CA ARG A 216 -3.17 -11.81 -5.17
C ARG A 216 -3.38 -13.00 -4.24
N ARG A 217 -2.81 -12.94 -3.03
CA ARG A 217 -2.97 -14.00 -2.02
C ARG A 217 -4.40 -14.07 -1.49
N LYS A 218 -5.05 -12.91 -1.25
CA LYS A 218 -6.46 -12.85 -0.85
C LYS A 218 -7.35 -13.55 -1.87
N ALA A 219 -7.19 -13.24 -3.16
CA ALA A 219 -7.95 -13.88 -4.22
C ALA A 219 -7.75 -15.42 -4.28
N MET A 220 -6.50 -15.89 -4.15
CA MET A 220 -6.21 -17.32 -4.10
C MET A 220 -6.84 -18.02 -2.89
N ALA A 221 -6.81 -17.38 -1.72
CA ALA A 221 -7.41 -17.95 -0.51
C ALA A 221 -8.93 -18.11 -0.66
N ILE A 222 -9.62 -17.10 -1.22
CA ILE A 222 -11.06 -17.15 -1.49
C ILE A 222 -11.37 -18.32 -2.44
N TYR A 223 -10.61 -18.42 -3.55
CA TYR A 223 -10.78 -19.52 -4.51
C TYR A 223 -10.61 -20.91 -3.87
N PHE A 224 -9.58 -21.10 -3.03
CA PHE A 224 -9.39 -22.39 -2.35
C PHE A 224 -10.50 -22.72 -1.36
N MET A 225 -11.07 -21.71 -0.70
CA MET A 225 -12.19 -21.89 0.23
C MET A 225 -13.46 -22.30 -0.50
N GLU A 226 -13.82 -21.59 -1.58
CA GLU A 226 -14.96 -21.93 -2.43
C GLU A 226 -14.81 -23.34 -3.02
N ARG A 227 -13.62 -23.68 -3.52
CA ARG A 227 -13.34 -25.03 -4.04
C ARG A 227 -13.54 -26.11 -2.99
N ARG A 228 -13.12 -25.89 -1.75
CA ARG A 228 -13.30 -26.86 -0.64
C ARG A 228 -14.77 -27.01 -0.27
N GLU A 229 -15.54 -25.94 -0.34
CA GLU A 229 -16.97 -25.98 -0.05
C GLU A 229 -17.74 -26.80 -1.10
N ILE A 230 -17.45 -26.57 -2.38
CA ILE A 230 -18.03 -27.36 -3.48
C ILE A 230 -17.70 -28.85 -3.32
N LEU A 231 -16.44 -29.19 -3.00
CA LEU A 231 -16.03 -30.57 -2.77
C LEU A 231 -16.72 -31.23 -1.57
N ARG A 232 -17.09 -30.46 -0.53
CA ARG A 232 -17.84 -30.97 0.62
C ARG A 232 -19.32 -31.22 0.30
N ILE A 233 -19.91 -30.45 -0.61
CA ILE A 233 -21.30 -30.62 -1.03
C ILE A 233 -21.44 -31.87 -1.93
N LEU A 234 -20.39 -32.20 -2.68
CA LEU A 234 -20.34 -33.34 -3.60
C LEU A 234 -19.98 -34.68 -2.93
N ALA A 235 -19.46 -34.66 -1.70
CA ALA A 235 -19.02 -35.85 -0.96
C ALA A 235 -20.11 -36.32 0.03
#